data_AF-A0A3D2HS58-F1
#
_entry.id   AF-A0A3D2HS58-F1
#
_cell.length_a   1.000
_cell.length_b   1.000
_cell.length_c   1.000
_cell.angle_alpha   90.00
_cell.angle_beta   90.00
_cell.angle_gamma   90.00
#
_symmetry.space_group_name_H-M   'P 1'
#
loop_
_entity.id
_entity.type
_entity.pdbx_description
1 polymer ?
#
loop_
_entity_poly.entity_id
_entity_poly.type
_entity_poly.pdbx_seq_one_letter_code
_entity_poly.pdbx_strand_id
1 'polypeptide(L)'
;MEEMNIKKPVDWPVSQREANLENIYCAIVSFINEPTYKSKEILFSLVTQSDLNEINNTGEVRYTKYEVALINSIYTYAAALSCDSIKVYLYRFLALTVSNHKMMYYIYKEMGIEILGMTSSLIIEEYLGLHPALRIFYLSYTKFNYEKNQPLCESIIEFINDSVSEIENSEIETRGETIFNLAHSYILMVKDLSTCKSSKLFREVCFTREELIKLFKVESKLIDLSNQKPYERPLRSVILLSIRNWIMRSRNDYNEGYFYKCISDENAELALSNHEVWMKKIEKLNDPREMQILTELIAKNDWAEYDWAKNIQINIPKNHFVCSYTKTLPNESMKLEYGSNVFGYKNDRISDVLTPIELYNKHVLFGNVLFYDVIYSKDEAKKELKYLCNIINLFSFDETQKNKFLNEIMQYWYLSFKDENWKDENERRYHIVLHGNRACLESRIDGDFYKCKTSLYLYPDFLFGSEKIKDKIRLNRQEKLKSISTKNYLLCNNCLQSDFDYNSLGSQEKCRICGSTDTSYIEVI
;
A
#
# COMPACT_ATOMS: atom_id res chain seq x y z
N MET A 1 -16.30 -21.91 1.44
CA MET A 1 -15.00 -21.74 2.11
C MET A 1 -14.54 -23.13 2.44
N GLU A 2 -13.57 -23.66 1.68
CA GLU A 2 -12.92 -24.90 2.12
C GLU A 2 -12.11 -24.54 3.37
N GLU A 3 -12.42 -25.21 4.48
CA GLU A 3 -11.57 -25.22 5.65
C GLU A 3 -10.16 -25.68 5.24
N MET A 4 -9.16 -25.19 5.96
CA MET A 4 -7.75 -25.50 5.72
C MET A 4 -7.52 -27.00 5.97
N ASN A 5 -7.83 -27.84 4.98
CA ASN A 5 -7.81 -29.32 5.05
C ASN A 5 -6.38 -29.91 5.16
N ILE A 6 -5.38 -29.07 5.42
CA ILE A 6 -3.99 -29.46 5.61
C ILE A 6 -3.69 -29.49 7.11
N LYS A 7 -3.18 -30.62 7.60
CA LYS A 7 -2.87 -30.81 9.02
C LYS A 7 -1.78 -29.83 9.48
N LYS A 8 -2.07 -29.08 10.54
CA LYS A 8 -1.11 -28.21 11.25
C LYS A 8 0.05 -29.04 11.82
N PRO A 9 1.33 -28.63 11.60
CA PRO A 9 2.47 -29.26 12.27
C PRO A 9 2.32 -29.18 13.79
N VAL A 10 2.78 -30.22 14.51
CA VAL A 10 2.57 -30.36 15.96
C VAL A 10 3.30 -29.28 16.76
N ASP A 11 4.44 -28.85 16.26
CA ASP A 11 5.36 -27.86 16.82
C ASP A 11 5.12 -26.45 16.24
N TRP A 12 4.06 -26.23 15.47
CA TRP A 12 3.78 -24.90 14.90
C TRP A 12 3.27 -23.89 15.95
N PRO A 13 3.80 -22.65 15.97
CA PRO A 13 4.91 -22.12 15.18
C PRO A 13 6.29 -22.45 15.79
N VAL A 14 7.30 -22.78 14.96
CA VAL A 14 8.71 -22.96 15.41
C VAL A 14 9.58 -21.74 15.16
N SER A 15 9.06 -20.73 14.45
CA SER A 15 9.75 -19.48 14.19
C SER A 15 8.83 -18.29 14.30
N GLN A 16 9.41 -17.12 14.52
CA GLN A 16 8.66 -15.87 14.56
C GLN A 16 8.02 -15.55 13.19
N ARG A 17 8.64 -16.01 12.10
CA ARG A 17 8.08 -15.91 10.74
C ARG A 17 6.73 -16.63 10.63
N GLU A 18 6.66 -17.87 11.13
CA GLU A 18 5.42 -18.66 11.19
C GLU A 18 4.38 -18.03 12.13
N ALA A 19 4.82 -17.59 13.31
CA ALA A 19 3.96 -16.92 14.27
C ALA A 19 3.33 -15.64 13.70
N ASN A 20 4.07 -14.88 12.89
CA ASN A 20 3.54 -13.68 12.24
C ASN A 20 2.40 -13.99 11.26
N LEU A 21 2.51 -15.07 10.47
CA LEU A 21 1.41 -15.49 9.58
C LEU A 21 0.17 -15.91 10.39
N GLU A 22 0.35 -16.66 11.48
CA GLU A 22 -0.76 -17.06 12.35
C GLU A 22 -1.42 -15.84 13.02
N ASN A 23 -0.63 -14.89 13.51
CA ASN A 23 -1.12 -13.65 14.13
C ASN A 23 -1.94 -12.81 13.14
N ILE A 24 -1.48 -12.70 11.88
CA ILE A 24 -2.23 -12.00 10.82
C ILE A 24 -3.56 -12.71 10.54
N TYR A 25 -3.55 -14.04 10.41
CA TYR A 25 -4.78 -14.81 10.22
C TYR A 25 -5.76 -14.61 11.38
N CYS A 26 -5.31 -14.71 12.62
CA CYS A 26 -6.11 -14.47 13.81
C CYS A 26 -6.66 -13.03 13.87
N ALA A 27 -5.86 -12.03 13.49
CA ALA A 27 -6.29 -10.63 13.44
C ALA A 27 -7.36 -10.39 12.37
N ILE A 28 -7.25 -11.06 11.20
CA ILE A 28 -8.28 -11.04 10.15
C ILE A 28 -9.60 -11.61 10.68
N VAL A 29 -9.56 -12.80 11.29
CA VAL A 29 -10.76 -13.45 11.85
C VAL A 29 -11.39 -12.57 12.94
N SER A 30 -10.57 -12.00 13.82
CA SER A 30 -11.02 -11.09 14.87
C SER A 30 -11.67 -9.83 14.30
N PHE A 31 -11.08 -9.23 13.25
CA PHE A 31 -11.65 -8.08 12.57
C PHE A 31 -12.98 -8.41 11.88
N ILE A 32 -13.11 -9.58 11.24
CA ILE A 32 -14.37 -10.01 10.61
C ILE A 32 -15.48 -10.15 11.67
N ASN A 33 -15.16 -10.70 12.84
CA ASN A 33 -16.12 -10.91 13.92
C ASN A 33 -16.50 -9.60 14.62
N GLU A 34 -15.53 -8.70 14.83
CA GLU A 34 -15.73 -7.42 15.51
C GLU A 34 -15.07 -6.27 14.72
N PRO A 35 -15.70 -5.80 13.62
CA PRO A 35 -15.11 -4.82 12.72
C PRO A 35 -15.17 -3.41 13.31
N THR A 36 -14.11 -3.00 14.01
CA THR A 36 -13.99 -1.70 14.69
C THR A 36 -12.68 -1.02 14.32
N TYR A 37 -12.53 0.27 14.65
CA TYR A 37 -11.26 0.96 14.45
C TYR A 37 -10.10 0.34 15.26
N LYS A 38 -10.41 -0.36 16.37
CA LYS A 38 -9.42 -1.04 17.23
C LYS A 38 -8.92 -2.34 16.60
N SER A 39 -9.82 -3.22 16.15
CA SER A 39 -9.42 -4.46 15.46
C SER A 39 -8.73 -4.15 14.12
N LYS A 40 -9.15 -3.07 13.44
CA LYS A 40 -8.45 -2.51 12.28
C LYS A 40 -7.02 -2.06 12.60
N GLU A 41 -6.81 -1.37 13.73
CA GLU A 41 -5.48 -0.93 14.18
C GLU A 41 -4.55 -2.11 14.48
N ILE A 42 -5.07 -3.16 15.12
CA ILE A 42 -4.30 -4.39 15.39
C ILE A 42 -3.88 -5.03 14.06
N LEU A 43 -4.84 -5.26 13.16
CA LEU A 43 -4.58 -5.88 11.86
C LEU A 43 -3.53 -5.11 11.06
N PHE A 44 -3.69 -3.78 10.92
CA PHE A 44 -2.74 -2.99 10.15
C PHE A 44 -1.39 -2.82 10.85
N SER A 45 -1.30 -2.85 12.18
CA SER A 45 -0.02 -2.87 12.87
C SER A 45 0.82 -4.10 12.53
N LEU A 46 0.19 -5.24 12.20
CA LEU A 46 0.89 -6.47 11.82
C LEU A 46 1.40 -6.45 10.37
N VAL A 47 0.70 -5.77 9.46
CA VAL A 47 1.01 -5.81 8.02
C VAL A 47 1.65 -4.53 7.47
N THR A 48 1.55 -3.42 8.20
CA THR A 48 2.16 -2.12 7.85
C THR A 48 3.19 -1.71 8.90
N GLN A 49 4.39 -2.25 8.73
CA GLN A 49 5.53 -1.94 9.59
C GLN A 49 6.07 -0.55 9.27
N SER A 50 6.60 0.15 10.26
CA SER A 50 7.19 1.48 10.07
C SER A 50 8.69 1.43 9.84
N ASP A 51 9.38 0.49 10.48
CA ASP A 51 10.82 0.26 10.34
C ASP A 51 11.12 -1.17 9.85
N LEU A 52 12.20 -1.32 9.05
CA LEU A 52 12.65 -2.63 8.55
C LEU A 52 12.95 -3.62 9.68
N ASN A 53 13.37 -3.12 10.84
CA ASN A 53 13.75 -3.92 11.98
C ASN A 53 12.59 -4.36 12.88
N GLU A 54 11.35 -3.97 12.57
CA GLU A 54 10.15 -4.55 13.18
C GLU A 54 9.91 -6.01 12.74
N ILE A 55 10.60 -6.49 11.69
CA ILE A 55 10.57 -7.91 11.34
C ILE A 55 11.55 -8.68 12.22
N ASN A 56 11.00 -9.68 12.91
CA ASN A 56 11.77 -10.72 13.53
C ASN A 56 11.54 -12.06 12.79
N ASN A 57 12.64 -12.63 12.29
CA ASN A 57 12.69 -13.91 11.58
C ASN A 57 13.46 -14.98 12.38
N THR A 58 13.66 -14.79 13.69
CA THR A 58 14.32 -15.79 14.54
C THR A 58 13.53 -17.08 14.60
N GLY A 59 14.26 -18.20 14.70
CA GLY A 59 13.71 -19.54 14.83
C GLY A 59 14.16 -20.45 13.69
N GLU A 60 13.59 -21.65 13.63
CA GLU A 60 13.96 -22.64 12.61
C GLU A 60 13.43 -22.26 11.23
N VAL A 61 14.24 -22.51 10.21
CA VAL A 61 13.85 -22.33 8.80
C VAL A 61 13.24 -23.63 8.29
N ARG A 62 11.93 -23.60 8.02
CA ARG A 62 11.22 -24.70 7.36
C ARG A 62 10.16 -24.15 6.40
N TYR A 63 9.78 -24.94 5.42
CA TYR A 63 8.68 -24.62 4.51
C TYR A 63 7.72 -25.80 4.48
N THR A 64 6.43 -25.55 4.64
CA THR A 64 5.44 -26.63 4.75
C THR A 64 4.22 -26.33 3.89
N LYS A 65 3.49 -27.38 3.52
CA LYS A 65 2.19 -27.25 2.86
C LYS A 65 1.19 -26.48 3.72
N TYR A 66 1.29 -26.57 5.05
CA TYR A 66 0.45 -25.82 5.98
C TYR A 66 0.72 -24.31 5.89
N GLU A 67 2.00 -23.89 5.84
CA GLU A 67 2.38 -22.49 5.63
C GLU A 67 1.77 -21.93 4.34
N VAL A 68 1.85 -22.69 3.24
CA VAL A 68 1.27 -22.30 1.95
C VAL A 68 -0.25 -22.21 2.00
N ALA A 69 -0.92 -23.16 2.67
CA ALA A 69 -2.36 -23.09 2.87
C ALA A 69 -2.78 -21.88 3.72
N LEU A 70 -1.98 -21.52 4.73
CA LEU A 70 -2.21 -20.34 5.55
C LEU A 70 -2.00 -19.04 4.73
N ILE A 71 -0.93 -18.94 3.95
CA ILE A 71 -0.68 -17.81 3.03
C ILE A 71 -1.84 -17.65 2.04
N ASN A 72 -2.29 -18.74 1.42
CA ASN A 72 -3.40 -18.72 0.49
C ASN A 72 -4.71 -18.30 1.18
N SER A 73 -4.97 -18.80 2.39
CA SER A 73 -6.15 -18.41 3.18
C SER A 73 -6.13 -16.92 3.50
N ILE A 74 -4.99 -16.39 3.95
CA ILE A 74 -4.80 -14.95 4.22
C ILE A 74 -5.03 -14.14 2.95
N TYR A 75 -4.48 -14.57 1.79
CA TYR A 75 -4.69 -13.89 0.51
C TYR A 75 -6.17 -13.87 0.11
N THR A 76 -6.88 -15.00 0.26
CA THR A 76 -8.31 -15.10 -0.04
C THR A 76 -9.15 -14.20 0.88
N TYR A 77 -8.88 -14.19 2.19
CA TYR A 77 -9.55 -13.26 3.10
C TYR A 77 -9.25 -11.81 2.77
N ALA A 78 -8.00 -11.48 2.45
CA ALA A 78 -7.62 -10.14 2.04
C ALA A 78 -8.37 -9.69 0.77
N ALA A 79 -8.52 -10.58 -0.21
CA ALA A 79 -9.34 -10.32 -1.40
C ALA A 79 -10.82 -10.11 -1.05
N ALA A 80 -11.39 -10.98 -0.20
CA ALA A 80 -12.78 -10.88 0.24
C ALA A 80 -13.05 -9.58 1.02
N LEU A 81 -12.10 -9.14 1.86
CA LEU A 81 -12.17 -7.90 2.62
C LEU A 81 -11.82 -6.65 1.79
N SER A 82 -11.36 -6.78 0.54
CA SER A 82 -10.74 -5.68 -0.22
C SER A 82 -9.54 -5.03 0.50
N CYS A 83 -8.79 -5.83 1.27
CA CYS A 83 -7.65 -5.38 2.08
C CYS A 83 -6.32 -5.52 1.33
N ASP A 84 -5.99 -4.50 0.54
CA ASP A 84 -4.80 -4.54 -0.33
C ASP A 84 -3.46 -4.60 0.45
N SER A 85 -3.38 -4.00 1.63
CA SER A 85 -2.14 -3.97 2.42
C SER A 85 -1.72 -5.34 2.94
N ILE A 86 -2.66 -6.26 3.18
CA ILE A 86 -2.35 -7.65 3.53
C ILE A 86 -1.76 -8.37 2.31
N LYS A 87 -2.29 -8.13 1.11
CA LYS A 87 -1.76 -8.73 -0.10
C LYS A 87 -0.33 -8.27 -0.38
N VAL A 88 -0.08 -6.96 -0.29
CA VAL A 88 1.28 -6.40 -0.41
C VAL A 88 2.22 -7.00 0.63
N TYR A 89 1.77 -7.15 1.87
CA TYR A 89 2.54 -7.83 2.91
C TYR A 89 2.94 -9.24 2.48
N LEU A 90 2.03 -10.04 1.90
CA LEU A 90 2.36 -11.39 1.43
C LEU A 90 3.41 -11.37 0.30
N TYR A 91 3.34 -10.46 -0.66
CA TYR A 91 4.38 -10.33 -1.69
C TYR A 91 5.75 -10.00 -1.07
N ARG A 92 5.79 -9.08 -0.09
CA ARG A 92 7.02 -8.75 0.64
C ARG A 92 7.53 -9.93 1.48
N PHE A 93 6.63 -10.66 2.12
CA PHE A 93 6.94 -11.88 2.88
C PHE A 93 7.62 -12.93 1.99
N LEU A 94 7.12 -13.11 0.76
CA LEU A 94 7.72 -14.01 -0.23
C LEU A 94 9.10 -13.52 -0.67
N ALA A 95 9.27 -12.23 -0.96
CA ALA A 95 10.55 -11.64 -1.33
C ALA A 95 11.63 -11.84 -0.24
N LEU A 96 11.27 -11.61 1.02
CA LEU A 96 12.15 -11.85 2.16
C LEU A 96 12.45 -13.35 2.33
N THR A 97 11.45 -14.21 2.16
CA THR A 97 11.63 -15.66 2.24
C THR A 97 12.59 -16.16 1.17
N VAL A 98 12.45 -15.71 -0.09
CA VAL A 98 13.37 -16.05 -1.18
C VAL A 98 14.80 -15.63 -0.85
N SER A 99 14.98 -14.43 -0.30
CA SER A 99 16.30 -13.93 0.09
C SER A 99 16.94 -14.77 1.18
N ASN A 100 16.17 -15.14 2.21
CA ASN A 100 16.63 -16.02 3.28
C ASN A 100 16.91 -17.43 2.78
N HIS A 101 16.01 -18.02 1.99
CA HIS A 101 16.18 -19.36 1.40
C HIS A 101 17.45 -19.45 0.57
N LYS A 102 17.70 -18.45 -0.28
CA LYS A 102 18.93 -18.36 -1.08
C LYS A 102 20.17 -18.39 -0.18
N MET A 103 20.20 -17.55 0.86
CA MET A 103 21.33 -17.49 1.79
C MET A 103 21.56 -18.85 2.47
N MET A 104 20.50 -19.45 3.01
CA MET A 104 20.57 -20.73 3.69
C MET A 104 21.01 -21.85 2.74
N TYR A 105 20.48 -21.89 1.51
CA TYR A 105 20.85 -22.88 0.50
C TYR A 105 22.35 -22.88 0.23
N TYR A 106 22.97 -21.71 0.06
CA TYR A 106 24.43 -21.63 -0.13
C TYR A 106 25.22 -22.04 1.10
N ILE A 107 24.82 -21.59 2.30
CA ILE A 107 25.49 -21.98 3.55
C ILE A 107 25.49 -23.51 3.69
N TYR A 108 24.34 -24.15 3.53
CA TYR A 108 24.22 -25.60 3.70
C TYR A 108 24.92 -26.39 2.59
N LYS A 109 24.88 -25.89 1.35
CA LYS A 109 25.63 -26.47 0.24
C LYS A 109 27.14 -26.46 0.52
N GLU A 110 27.69 -25.35 1.02
CA GLU A 110 29.11 -25.25 1.38
C GLU A 110 29.47 -26.11 2.61
N MET A 111 28.53 -26.29 3.55
CA MET A 111 28.74 -27.11 4.75
C MET A 111 28.50 -28.61 4.53
N GLY A 112 27.94 -29.03 3.39
CA GLY A 112 27.60 -30.42 3.09
C GLY A 112 26.49 -30.99 3.98
N ILE A 113 25.58 -30.14 4.49
CA ILE A 113 24.49 -30.54 5.39
C ILE A 113 23.19 -30.67 4.60
N GLU A 114 22.55 -31.85 4.64
CA GLU A 114 21.18 -32.05 4.17
C GLU A 114 20.19 -31.73 5.31
N ILE A 115 19.22 -30.84 5.05
CA ILE A 115 18.18 -30.47 6.03
C ILE A 115 16.82 -30.95 5.56
N LEU A 116 16.07 -31.53 6.51
CA LEU A 116 14.69 -31.95 6.32
C LEU A 116 13.82 -30.76 5.86
N GLY A 117 13.31 -30.81 4.64
CA GLY A 117 12.41 -29.79 4.08
C GLY A 117 13.09 -28.60 3.38
N MET A 118 14.42 -28.57 3.28
CA MET A 118 15.10 -27.71 2.30
C MET A 118 15.38 -28.51 1.04
N THR A 119 14.81 -28.08 -0.08
CA THR A 119 15.09 -28.65 -1.39
C THR A 119 16.55 -28.44 -1.76
N SER A 120 17.13 -29.32 -2.56
CA SER A 120 18.43 -29.11 -3.23
C SER A 120 18.35 -28.03 -4.33
N SER A 121 17.36 -27.14 -4.24
CA SER A 121 16.96 -26.19 -5.25
C SER A 121 16.77 -24.81 -4.62
N LEU A 122 17.01 -23.77 -5.43
CA LEU A 122 16.65 -22.40 -5.09
C LEU A 122 15.13 -22.17 -5.11
N ILE A 123 14.38 -23.12 -5.67
CA ILE A 123 12.93 -23.17 -5.62
C ILE A 123 12.47 -23.99 -4.41
N ILE A 124 11.58 -23.40 -3.62
CA ILE A 124 10.85 -24.03 -2.51
C ILE A 124 9.66 -24.75 -3.15
N GLU A 125 9.67 -26.09 -3.14
CA GLU A 125 8.66 -26.90 -3.83
C GLU A 125 7.24 -26.64 -3.32
N GLU A 126 7.08 -26.47 -2.00
CA GLU A 126 5.79 -26.16 -1.39
C GLU A 126 5.17 -24.89 -1.98
N TYR A 127 5.99 -23.88 -2.29
CA TYR A 127 5.54 -22.58 -2.78
C TYR A 127 4.99 -22.65 -4.22
N LEU A 128 5.16 -23.76 -4.93
CA LEU A 128 4.43 -24.02 -6.18
C LEU A 128 2.91 -24.15 -5.97
N GLY A 129 2.48 -24.41 -4.73
CA GLY A 129 1.07 -24.43 -4.31
C GLY A 129 0.51 -23.06 -3.91
N LEU A 130 1.27 -21.97 -4.02
CA LEU A 130 0.78 -20.62 -3.75
C LEU A 130 -0.35 -20.22 -4.71
N HIS A 131 -1.20 -19.30 -4.25
CA HIS A 131 -2.19 -18.63 -5.09
C HIS A 131 -1.51 -18.13 -6.38
N PRO A 132 -2.12 -18.33 -7.57
CA PRO A 132 -1.43 -18.08 -8.85
C PRO A 132 -0.75 -16.72 -8.98
N ALA A 133 -1.38 -15.63 -8.54
CA ALA A 133 -0.78 -14.30 -8.54
C ALA A 133 0.48 -14.19 -7.65
N LEU A 134 0.46 -14.77 -6.45
CA LEU A 134 1.62 -14.85 -5.56
C LEU A 134 2.72 -15.74 -6.15
N ARG A 135 2.33 -16.83 -6.84
CA ARG A 135 3.26 -17.77 -7.46
C ARG A 135 4.03 -17.15 -8.62
N ILE A 136 3.36 -16.37 -9.48
CA ILE A 136 4.03 -15.61 -10.56
C ILE A 136 5.10 -14.71 -9.94
N PHE A 137 4.72 -13.90 -8.95
CA PHE A 137 5.68 -13.03 -8.27
C PHE A 137 6.83 -13.81 -7.64
N TYR A 138 6.55 -14.89 -6.91
CA TYR A 138 7.55 -15.73 -6.26
C TYR A 138 8.59 -16.27 -7.25
N LEU A 139 8.15 -16.82 -8.37
CA LEU A 139 9.04 -17.40 -9.38
C LEU A 139 9.88 -16.30 -10.07
N SER A 140 9.24 -15.21 -10.49
CA SER A 140 9.94 -14.06 -11.09
C SER A 140 10.94 -13.42 -10.12
N TYR A 141 10.57 -13.27 -8.85
CA TYR A 141 11.45 -12.70 -7.82
C TYR A 141 12.61 -13.65 -7.47
N THR A 142 12.38 -14.96 -7.47
CA THR A 142 13.44 -15.97 -7.28
C THR A 142 14.49 -15.86 -8.39
N LYS A 143 14.05 -15.77 -9.65
CA LYS A 143 14.94 -15.54 -10.80
C LYS A 143 15.71 -14.23 -10.67
N PHE A 144 15.00 -13.13 -10.44
CA PHE A 144 15.58 -11.79 -10.21
C PHE A 144 16.65 -11.81 -9.12
N ASN A 145 16.33 -12.36 -7.94
CA ASN A 145 17.21 -12.37 -6.79
C ASN A 145 18.42 -13.29 -6.98
N TYR A 146 18.28 -14.38 -7.75
CA TYR A 146 19.38 -15.28 -8.07
C TYR A 146 20.32 -14.71 -9.12
N GLU A 147 19.79 -14.37 -10.31
CA GLU A 147 20.59 -14.01 -11.48
C GLU A 147 21.19 -12.60 -11.37
N LYS A 148 20.49 -11.66 -10.72
CA LYS A 148 20.89 -10.25 -10.51
C LYS A 148 21.42 -9.51 -11.76
N ASN A 149 21.12 -10.03 -12.94
CA ASN A 149 21.54 -9.52 -14.26
C ASN A 149 20.53 -8.51 -14.83
N GLN A 150 19.30 -8.47 -14.31
CA GLN A 150 18.23 -7.61 -14.81
C GLN A 150 17.32 -7.10 -13.69
N PRO A 151 16.58 -6.00 -13.91
CA PRO A 151 15.55 -5.52 -12.99
C PRO A 151 14.40 -6.52 -12.79
N LEU A 152 13.69 -6.43 -11.67
CA LEU A 152 12.54 -7.29 -11.37
C LEU A 152 11.45 -7.21 -12.47
N CYS A 153 11.26 -6.03 -13.06
CA CYS A 153 10.33 -5.85 -14.18
C CYS A 153 10.63 -6.80 -15.34
N GLU A 154 11.90 -6.92 -15.74
CA GLU A 154 12.30 -7.80 -16.85
C GLU A 154 12.13 -9.27 -16.47
N SER A 155 12.46 -9.65 -15.23
CA SER A 155 12.25 -11.03 -14.75
C SER A 155 10.77 -11.43 -14.73
N ILE A 156 9.86 -10.49 -14.44
CA ILE A 156 8.42 -10.70 -14.54
C ILE A 156 8.00 -10.89 -16.00
N ILE A 157 8.46 -10.00 -16.90
CA ILE A 157 8.09 -10.03 -18.32
C ILE A 157 8.58 -11.31 -18.98
N GLU A 158 9.83 -11.71 -18.72
CA GLU A 158 10.44 -12.92 -19.24
C GLU A 158 9.66 -14.16 -18.78
N PHE A 159 9.39 -14.28 -17.47
CA PHE A 159 8.59 -15.39 -16.93
C PHE A 159 7.22 -15.53 -17.62
N ILE A 160 6.54 -14.40 -17.85
CA ILE A 160 5.24 -14.40 -18.52
C ILE A 160 5.36 -14.78 -20.00
N ASN A 161 6.34 -14.24 -20.72
CA ASN A 161 6.54 -14.56 -22.13
C ASN A 161 6.93 -16.03 -22.34
N ASP A 162 7.78 -16.57 -21.47
CA ASP A 162 8.17 -17.98 -21.47
C ASP A 162 6.93 -18.85 -21.19
N SER A 163 6.15 -18.52 -20.16
CA SER A 163 4.91 -19.23 -19.83
C SER A 163 3.91 -19.22 -21.00
N VAL A 164 3.72 -18.07 -21.66
CA VAL A 164 2.85 -17.99 -22.85
C VAL A 164 3.41 -18.90 -23.95
N SER A 165 4.70 -18.80 -24.27
CA SER A 165 5.32 -19.58 -25.34
C SER A 165 5.20 -21.09 -25.08
N GLU A 166 5.39 -21.54 -23.84
CA GLU A 166 5.19 -22.94 -23.43
C GLU A 166 3.74 -23.38 -23.64
N ILE A 167 2.77 -22.57 -23.21
CA ILE A 167 1.34 -22.86 -23.39
C ILE A 167 0.99 -22.92 -24.88
N GLU A 168 1.53 -22.00 -25.69
CA GLU A 168 1.26 -21.94 -27.12
C GLU A 168 1.82 -23.12 -27.91
N ASN A 169 2.95 -23.67 -27.47
CA ASN A 169 3.59 -24.85 -28.05
C ASN A 169 3.05 -26.17 -27.50
N SER A 170 2.24 -26.14 -26.43
CA SER A 170 1.65 -27.32 -25.83
C SER A 170 0.38 -27.78 -26.57
N GLU A 171 0.25 -29.08 -26.80
CA GLU A 171 -0.95 -29.72 -27.38
C GLU A 171 -2.03 -29.97 -26.30
N ILE A 172 -2.33 -28.98 -25.45
CA ILE A 172 -3.36 -29.11 -24.41
C ILE A 172 -4.72 -28.59 -24.90
N GLU A 173 -5.77 -29.38 -24.71
CA GLU A 173 -7.15 -29.00 -25.06
C GLU A 173 -7.62 -27.75 -24.29
N THR A 174 -7.10 -27.53 -23.09
CA THR A 174 -7.45 -26.40 -22.21
C THR A 174 -6.61 -25.15 -22.45
N ARG A 175 -5.91 -25.02 -23.60
CA ARG A 175 -4.97 -23.91 -23.88
C ARG A 175 -5.59 -22.53 -23.61
N GLY A 176 -6.80 -22.28 -24.10
CA GLY A 176 -7.49 -21.00 -23.91
C GLY A 176 -7.76 -20.69 -22.43
N GLU A 177 -8.17 -21.69 -21.66
CA GLU A 177 -8.39 -21.56 -20.21
C GLU A 177 -7.07 -21.32 -19.46
N THR A 178 -5.99 -22.01 -19.85
CA THR A 178 -4.67 -21.81 -19.25
C THR A 178 -4.14 -20.40 -19.51
N ILE A 179 -4.27 -19.88 -20.74
CA ILE A 179 -3.91 -18.49 -21.08
C ILE A 179 -4.76 -17.50 -20.28
N PHE A 180 -6.07 -17.74 -20.17
CA PHE A 180 -6.97 -16.90 -19.37
C PHE A 180 -6.56 -16.86 -17.89
N ASN A 181 -6.25 -18.01 -17.30
CA ASN A 181 -5.82 -18.10 -15.91
C ASN A 181 -4.46 -17.41 -15.66
N LEU A 182 -3.51 -17.53 -16.60
CA LEU A 182 -2.24 -16.79 -16.55
C LEU A 182 -2.48 -15.28 -16.63
N ALA A 183 -3.29 -14.83 -17.59
CA ALA A 183 -3.65 -13.43 -17.76
C ALA A 183 -4.30 -12.86 -16.50
N HIS A 184 -5.31 -13.56 -15.96
CA HIS A 184 -6.00 -13.17 -14.74
C HIS A 184 -5.03 -13.04 -13.55
N SER A 185 -4.15 -14.02 -13.38
CA SER A 185 -3.17 -14.05 -12.28
C SER A 185 -2.15 -12.92 -12.38
N TYR A 186 -1.67 -12.63 -13.59
CA TYR A 186 -0.77 -11.51 -13.86
C TYR A 186 -1.44 -10.16 -13.57
N ILE A 187 -2.65 -9.95 -14.08
CA ILE A 187 -3.42 -8.71 -13.86
C ILE A 187 -3.66 -8.47 -12.35
N LEU A 188 -4.02 -9.52 -11.60
CA LEU A 188 -4.17 -9.44 -10.15
C LEU A 188 -2.86 -9.09 -9.45
N MET A 189 -1.74 -9.71 -9.84
CA MET A 189 -0.43 -9.38 -9.28
C MET A 189 -0.07 -7.91 -9.53
N VAL A 190 -0.20 -7.42 -10.76
CA VAL A 190 0.09 -6.02 -11.12
C VAL A 190 -0.81 -5.06 -10.32
N LYS A 191 -2.09 -5.40 -10.16
CA LYS A 191 -3.02 -4.62 -9.33
C LYS A 191 -2.60 -4.61 -7.88
N ASP A 192 -2.33 -5.77 -7.29
CA ASP A 192 -2.01 -5.86 -5.87
C ASP A 192 -0.72 -5.07 -5.57
N LEU A 193 0.33 -5.23 -6.37
CA LEU A 193 1.59 -4.50 -6.22
C LEU A 193 1.43 -2.98 -6.39
N SER A 194 0.45 -2.54 -7.18
CA SER A 194 0.12 -1.10 -7.35
C SER A 194 -0.23 -0.40 -6.05
N THR A 195 -0.59 -1.15 -5.01
CA THR A 195 -1.07 -0.61 -3.72
C THR A 195 0.01 -0.56 -2.65
N CYS A 196 1.25 -0.91 -2.96
CA CYS A 196 2.36 -0.83 -2.01
C CYS A 196 2.44 0.57 -1.39
N LYS A 197 2.74 0.67 -0.09
CA LYS A 197 2.68 1.96 0.63
C LYS A 197 4.02 2.42 1.15
N SER A 198 5.04 1.57 1.00
CA SER A 198 6.37 1.97 1.37
C SER A 198 7.48 1.51 0.44
N SER A 199 8.03 2.47 -0.31
CA SER A 199 9.27 2.30 -1.08
C SER A 199 10.46 1.99 -0.18
N LYS A 200 10.44 2.41 1.09
CA LYS A 200 11.46 2.05 2.09
C LYS A 200 11.41 0.58 2.47
N LEU A 201 10.22 -0.04 2.49
CA LEU A 201 10.03 -1.43 2.94
C LEU A 201 10.02 -2.44 1.80
N PHE A 202 9.64 -2.02 0.60
CA PHE A 202 9.54 -2.88 -0.56
C PHE A 202 9.95 -2.14 -1.83
N ARG A 203 11.25 -1.82 -1.90
CA ARG A 203 11.83 -0.98 -2.96
C ARG A 203 11.81 -1.65 -4.32
N GLU A 204 11.88 -2.98 -4.36
CA GLU A 204 11.97 -3.78 -5.57
C GLU A 204 10.74 -3.63 -6.48
N VAL A 205 9.60 -3.20 -5.93
CA VAL A 205 8.36 -2.96 -6.68
C VAL A 205 8.14 -1.48 -7.04
N CYS A 206 9.13 -0.62 -6.79
CA CYS A 206 9.12 0.78 -7.22
C CYS A 206 9.57 0.90 -8.68
N PHE A 207 8.75 0.41 -9.60
CA PHE A 207 9.03 0.43 -11.03
C PHE A 207 9.08 1.86 -11.58
N THR A 208 10.07 2.13 -12.41
CA THR A 208 10.19 3.37 -13.18
C THR A 208 9.02 3.55 -14.14
N ARG A 209 8.82 4.78 -14.63
CA ARG A 209 7.77 5.09 -15.63
C ARG A 209 7.92 4.25 -16.91
N GLU A 210 9.14 3.91 -17.31
CA GLU A 210 9.40 3.08 -18.50
C GLU A 210 9.08 1.61 -18.24
N GLU A 211 9.46 1.08 -17.07
CA GLU A 211 9.10 -0.28 -16.64
C GLU A 211 7.59 -0.45 -16.52
N LEU A 212 6.88 0.52 -15.97
CA LEU A 212 5.41 0.50 -15.89
C LEU A 212 4.77 0.40 -17.28
N ILE A 213 5.27 1.14 -18.29
CA ILE A 213 4.81 1.00 -19.68
C ILE A 213 5.01 -0.44 -20.17
N LYS A 214 6.15 -1.07 -19.87
CA LYS A 214 6.42 -2.46 -20.28
C LYS A 214 5.46 -3.44 -19.62
N LEU A 215 5.20 -3.30 -18.32
CA LEU A 215 4.24 -4.13 -17.59
C LEU A 215 2.82 -3.98 -18.17
N PHE A 216 2.34 -2.75 -18.39
CA PHE A 216 1.03 -2.53 -18.99
C PHE A 216 0.93 -3.01 -20.45
N LYS A 217 2.02 -3.00 -21.22
CA LYS A 217 2.07 -3.62 -22.55
C LYS A 217 1.87 -5.14 -22.47
N VAL A 218 2.52 -5.81 -21.52
CA VAL A 218 2.30 -7.25 -21.27
C VAL A 218 0.88 -7.50 -20.81
N GLU A 219 0.33 -6.67 -19.92
CA GLU A 219 -1.07 -6.76 -19.48
C GLU A 219 -2.03 -6.70 -20.66
N SER A 220 -1.89 -5.70 -21.54
CA SER A 220 -2.75 -5.58 -22.72
C SER A 220 -2.62 -6.77 -23.66
N LYS A 221 -1.38 -7.22 -23.94
CA LYS A 221 -1.15 -8.39 -24.80
C LYS A 221 -1.82 -9.64 -24.24
N LEU A 222 -1.74 -9.86 -22.92
CA LEU A 222 -2.39 -11.00 -22.27
C LEU A 222 -3.91 -10.92 -22.32
N ILE A 223 -4.50 -9.73 -22.18
CA ILE A 223 -5.94 -9.51 -22.34
C ILE A 223 -6.38 -9.89 -23.75
N ASP A 224 -5.67 -9.42 -24.78
CA ASP A 224 -5.98 -9.74 -26.17
C ASP A 224 -5.83 -11.25 -26.44
N LEU A 225 -4.74 -11.88 -25.98
CA LEU A 225 -4.49 -13.33 -26.14
C LEU A 225 -5.53 -14.20 -25.42
N SER A 226 -6.05 -13.73 -24.29
CA SER A 226 -7.10 -14.44 -23.53
C SER A 226 -8.51 -14.12 -24.01
N ASN A 227 -8.67 -13.36 -25.11
CA ASN A 227 -9.96 -12.90 -25.65
C ASN A 227 -10.84 -12.18 -24.61
N GLN A 228 -10.22 -11.54 -23.62
CA GLN A 228 -10.93 -10.74 -22.64
C GLN A 228 -11.27 -9.37 -23.21
N LYS A 229 -12.43 -8.82 -22.85
CA LYS A 229 -12.81 -7.47 -23.25
C LYS A 229 -12.41 -6.47 -22.16
N PRO A 230 -11.40 -5.61 -22.37
CA PRO A 230 -10.86 -4.77 -21.31
C PRO A 230 -11.85 -3.74 -20.76
N TYR A 231 -12.88 -3.36 -21.53
CA TYR A 231 -13.87 -2.37 -21.12
C TYR A 231 -15.08 -2.96 -20.35
N GLU A 232 -15.17 -4.29 -20.25
CA GLU A 232 -16.22 -4.97 -19.49
C GLU A 232 -15.81 -5.15 -18.01
N ARG A 233 -16.78 -5.07 -17.10
CA ARG A 233 -16.53 -5.34 -15.67
C ARG A 233 -16.48 -6.86 -15.45
N PRO A 234 -15.62 -7.35 -14.54
CA PRO A 234 -14.84 -6.58 -13.55
C PRO A 234 -13.49 -6.04 -14.07
N LEU A 235 -12.99 -6.53 -15.21
CA LEU A 235 -11.65 -6.22 -15.73
C LEU A 235 -11.40 -4.71 -15.89
N ARG A 236 -12.36 -3.95 -16.44
CA ARG A 236 -12.25 -2.48 -16.55
C ARG A 236 -11.90 -1.82 -15.23
N SER A 237 -12.55 -2.23 -14.14
CA SER A 237 -12.33 -1.64 -12.82
C SER A 237 -10.96 -2.00 -12.25
N VAL A 238 -10.47 -3.21 -12.54
CA VAL A 238 -9.12 -3.64 -12.14
C VAL A 238 -8.06 -2.81 -12.86
N ILE A 239 -8.14 -2.69 -14.19
CA ILE A 239 -7.22 -1.87 -15.00
C ILE A 239 -7.23 -0.42 -14.52
N LEU A 240 -8.43 0.15 -14.29
CA LEU A 240 -8.59 1.51 -13.81
C LEU A 240 -7.85 1.73 -12.48
N LEU A 241 -8.03 0.82 -11.52
CA LEU A 241 -7.38 0.93 -10.21
C LEU A 241 -5.87 0.77 -10.31
N SER A 242 -5.39 -0.19 -11.12
CA SER A 242 -3.96 -0.42 -11.36
C SER A 242 -3.29 0.82 -11.95
N ILE A 243 -3.81 1.34 -13.06
CA ILE A 243 -3.28 2.54 -13.74
C ILE A 243 -3.28 3.72 -12.77
N ARG A 244 -4.41 3.98 -12.12
CA ARG A 244 -4.56 5.08 -11.16
C ARG A 244 -3.50 5.02 -10.06
N ASN A 245 -3.36 3.87 -9.42
CA ASN A 245 -2.44 3.70 -8.29
C ASN A 245 -0.99 3.83 -8.72
N TRP A 246 -0.57 3.12 -9.78
CA TRP A 246 0.80 3.16 -10.26
C TRP A 246 1.20 4.57 -10.68
N ILE A 247 0.35 5.25 -11.46
CA ILE A 247 0.70 6.56 -11.99
C ILE A 247 0.82 7.60 -10.87
N MET A 248 -0.13 7.62 -9.94
CA MET A 248 -0.10 8.58 -8.83
C MET A 248 1.06 8.34 -7.86
N ARG A 249 1.38 7.07 -7.59
CA ARG A 249 2.42 6.72 -6.62
C ARG A 249 3.84 6.92 -7.14
N SER A 250 4.05 6.62 -8.42
CA SER A 250 5.37 6.80 -9.04
C SER A 250 5.65 8.27 -9.37
N ARG A 251 4.75 9.21 -9.02
CA ARG A 251 5.08 10.64 -8.99
C ARG A 251 6.23 10.85 -8.02
N ASN A 252 7.18 11.69 -8.39
CA ASN A 252 8.35 12.00 -7.56
C ASN A 252 9.11 10.73 -7.10
N ASP A 253 9.18 9.70 -7.95
CA ASP A 253 9.99 8.49 -7.74
C ASP A 253 9.69 7.74 -6.42
N TYR A 254 8.42 7.68 -6.02
CA TYR A 254 7.97 7.04 -4.78
C TYR A 254 8.63 7.61 -3.51
N ASN A 255 9.07 8.88 -3.57
CA ASN A 255 9.65 9.56 -2.41
C ASN A 255 8.58 9.80 -1.35
N GLU A 256 8.58 9.03 -0.27
CA GLU A 256 7.56 9.10 0.78
C GLU A 256 7.92 10.07 1.91
N GLY A 257 9.19 10.46 2.08
CA GLY A 257 9.60 11.39 3.14
C GLY A 257 9.06 11.02 4.53
N TYR A 258 8.75 12.05 5.33
CA TYR A 258 7.92 11.96 6.53
C TYR A 258 6.65 12.76 6.28
N PHE A 259 5.53 12.37 6.88
CA PHE A 259 4.26 13.07 6.76
C PHE A 259 3.92 13.78 8.06
N TYR A 260 3.54 15.05 7.98
CA TYR A 260 3.22 15.87 9.14
C TYR A 260 1.80 16.44 9.04
N LYS A 261 1.13 16.51 10.19
CA LYS A 261 -0.17 17.15 10.34
C LYS A 261 -0.14 18.14 11.48
N CYS A 262 -0.37 19.40 11.15
CA CYS A 262 -0.61 20.47 12.11
C CYS A 262 -2.05 20.44 12.60
N ILE A 263 -2.24 20.53 13.92
CA ILE A 263 -3.54 20.56 14.59
C ILE A 263 -3.47 21.54 15.77
N SER A 264 -4.53 22.32 16.00
CA SER A 264 -4.65 23.16 17.19
C SER A 264 -4.75 22.31 18.48
N ASP A 265 -4.40 22.88 19.63
CA ASP A 265 -4.53 22.17 20.92
C ASP A 265 -5.97 21.67 21.16
N GLU A 266 -6.97 22.51 20.92
CA GLU A 266 -8.39 22.15 21.07
C GLU A 266 -8.78 20.94 20.21
N ASN A 267 -8.41 20.98 18.91
CA ASN A 267 -8.73 19.89 18.00
C ASN A 267 -7.96 18.61 18.32
N ALA A 268 -6.71 18.72 18.79
CA ALA A 268 -5.92 17.58 19.23
C ALA A 268 -6.53 16.93 20.47
N GLU A 269 -7.00 17.71 21.45
CA GLU A 269 -7.70 17.19 22.63
C GLU A 269 -9.01 16.49 22.27
N LEU A 270 -9.79 17.11 21.38
CA LEU A 270 -11.03 16.51 20.89
C LEU A 270 -10.74 15.19 20.17
N ALA A 271 -9.82 15.18 19.22
CA ALA A 271 -9.40 13.99 18.49
C ALA A 271 -8.93 12.85 19.41
N LEU A 272 -8.15 13.16 20.45
CA LEU A 272 -7.71 12.17 21.44
C LEU A 272 -8.83 11.67 22.35
N SER A 273 -9.91 12.46 22.55
CA SER A 273 -11.04 12.08 23.40
C SER A 273 -12.11 11.27 22.67
N ASN A 274 -12.41 11.64 21.43
CA ASN A 274 -13.45 11.00 20.62
C ASN A 274 -12.89 9.92 19.69
N HIS A 275 -11.57 9.88 19.50
CA HIS A 275 -10.85 9.01 18.59
C HIS A 275 -11.24 9.22 17.12
N GLU A 276 -11.54 10.46 16.72
CA GLU A 276 -12.03 10.80 15.38
C GLU A 276 -11.05 11.66 14.58
N VAL A 277 -11.02 11.43 13.28
CA VAL A 277 -10.52 12.38 12.28
C VAL A 277 -11.71 13.00 11.57
N TRP A 278 -11.69 14.32 11.43
CA TRP A 278 -12.73 15.09 10.76
C TRP A 278 -12.20 15.63 9.44
N MET A 279 -12.88 15.31 8.34
CA MET A 279 -12.49 15.70 6.99
C MET A 279 -13.60 16.54 6.38
N LYS A 280 -13.27 17.73 5.88
CA LYS A 280 -14.25 18.57 5.19
C LYS A 280 -14.61 17.97 3.84
N LYS A 281 -15.83 18.24 3.39
CA LYS A 281 -16.24 18.09 1.99
C LYS A 281 -15.30 18.85 1.06
N ILE A 282 -15.04 18.31 -0.13
CA ILE A 282 -14.10 18.88 -1.10
C ILE A 282 -14.50 20.28 -1.59
N GLU A 283 -15.79 20.61 -1.55
CA GLU A 283 -16.33 21.92 -1.92
C GLU A 283 -16.07 23.00 -0.86
N LYS A 284 -15.53 22.61 0.30
CA LYS A 284 -15.25 23.47 1.45
C LYS A 284 -13.76 23.49 1.81
N LEU A 285 -12.89 23.10 0.87
CA LEU A 285 -11.44 23.23 1.03
C LEU A 285 -11.03 24.71 1.08
N ASN A 286 -9.87 24.97 1.69
CA ASN A 286 -9.42 26.34 1.99
C ASN A 286 -9.09 27.15 0.73
N ASP A 287 -8.60 26.49 -0.33
CA ASP A 287 -8.30 27.12 -1.60
C ASP A 287 -9.47 26.94 -2.60
N PRO A 288 -10.18 28.02 -2.97
CA PRO A 288 -11.30 27.95 -3.91
C PRO A 288 -10.85 27.62 -5.36
N ARG A 289 -9.56 27.69 -5.67
CA ARG A 289 -9.00 27.44 -7.02
C ARG A 289 -8.54 26.00 -7.25
N GLU A 290 -8.38 25.18 -6.22
CA GLU A 290 -7.92 23.78 -6.38
C GLU A 290 -8.76 22.99 -7.39
N MET A 291 -10.07 23.22 -7.37
CA MET A 291 -11.07 22.61 -8.24
C MET A 291 -11.06 23.14 -9.68
N GLN A 292 -10.35 24.24 -9.94
CA GLN A 292 -10.36 24.95 -11.22
C GLN A 292 -9.17 24.54 -12.11
N ILE A 293 -8.04 24.16 -11.52
CA ILE A 293 -6.78 23.94 -12.26
C ILE A 293 -6.91 22.82 -13.30
N LEU A 294 -7.46 21.66 -12.92
CA LEU A 294 -7.66 20.57 -13.87
C LEU A 294 -8.65 20.97 -14.98
N THR A 295 -9.69 21.72 -14.63
CA THR A 295 -10.67 22.23 -15.59
C THR A 295 -10.02 23.18 -16.61
N GLU A 296 -9.13 24.08 -16.15
CA GLU A 296 -8.35 24.95 -17.04
C GLU A 296 -7.43 24.17 -17.97
N LEU A 297 -6.73 23.15 -17.45
CA LEU A 297 -5.84 22.30 -18.25
C LEU A 297 -6.62 21.56 -19.34
N ILE A 298 -7.78 21.01 -19.01
CA ILE A 298 -8.63 20.33 -19.98
C ILE A 298 -9.18 21.30 -21.02
N ALA A 299 -9.62 22.49 -20.62
CA ALA A 299 -10.16 23.50 -21.54
C ALA A 299 -9.11 23.96 -22.56
N LYS A 300 -7.84 24.11 -22.13
CA LYS A 300 -6.74 24.48 -23.03
C LYS A 300 -6.32 23.38 -23.99
N ASN A 301 -6.45 22.12 -23.58
CA ASN A 301 -6.15 20.88 -24.33
C ASN A 301 -4.81 20.79 -25.09
N ASP A 302 -3.90 21.75 -24.89
CA ASP A 302 -2.58 21.86 -25.53
C ASP A 302 -1.61 20.73 -25.17
N TRP A 303 -1.96 19.92 -24.18
CA TRP A 303 -1.25 18.72 -23.76
C TRP A 303 -1.79 17.44 -24.41
N ALA A 304 -3.00 17.45 -24.99
CA ALA A 304 -3.63 16.24 -25.52
C ALA A 304 -2.97 15.82 -26.84
N GLU A 305 -2.20 14.73 -26.81
CA GLU A 305 -1.56 14.16 -28.00
C GLU A 305 -2.53 13.34 -28.86
N TYR A 306 -3.62 12.87 -28.24
CA TYR A 306 -4.65 12.08 -28.91
C TYR A 306 -5.95 12.86 -29.04
N ASP A 307 -6.63 12.73 -30.19
CA ASP A 307 -7.90 13.40 -30.43
C ASP A 307 -9.01 12.95 -29.47
N TRP A 308 -9.04 11.66 -29.11
CA TRP A 308 -9.99 11.10 -28.14
C TRP A 308 -9.82 11.67 -26.71
N ALA A 309 -8.66 12.26 -26.40
CA ALA A 309 -8.38 12.88 -25.10
C ALA A 309 -8.83 14.35 -25.04
N LYS A 310 -9.35 14.92 -26.13
CA LYS A 310 -9.93 16.26 -26.16
C LYS A 310 -11.37 16.24 -25.61
N ASN A 311 -11.84 17.39 -25.09
CA ASN A 311 -13.23 17.58 -24.64
C ASN A 311 -13.68 16.65 -23.49
N ILE A 312 -12.79 16.34 -22.56
CA ILE A 312 -13.07 15.55 -21.34
C ILE A 312 -14.12 16.30 -20.50
N GLN A 313 -15.13 15.58 -20.04
CA GLN A 313 -16.13 16.10 -19.12
C GLN A 313 -15.83 15.56 -17.71
N ILE A 314 -15.27 16.41 -16.85
CA ILE A 314 -15.05 16.02 -15.46
C ILE A 314 -16.38 16.06 -14.72
N ASN A 315 -16.82 14.90 -14.24
CA ASN A 315 -17.89 14.84 -13.25
C ASN A 315 -17.28 14.98 -11.86
N ILE A 316 -17.57 16.08 -11.17
CA ILE A 316 -17.14 16.27 -9.78
C ILE A 316 -17.86 15.22 -8.92
N PRO A 317 -17.12 14.33 -8.25
CA PRO A 317 -17.76 13.25 -7.51
C PRO A 317 -18.45 13.75 -6.24
N LYS A 318 -19.63 13.20 -5.93
CA LYS A 318 -20.32 13.43 -4.65
C LYS A 318 -19.77 12.51 -3.56
N ASN A 319 -19.79 12.94 -2.30
CA ASN A 319 -19.35 12.17 -1.12
C ASN A 319 -17.86 11.83 -1.11
N HIS A 320 -17.05 12.80 -1.53
CA HIS A 320 -15.59 12.73 -1.49
C HIS A 320 -15.07 13.62 -0.35
N PHE A 321 -14.05 13.14 0.34
CA PHE A 321 -13.46 13.81 1.48
C PHE A 321 -11.95 13.71 1.43
N VAL A 322 -11.25 14.79 1.78
CA VAL A 322 -9.78 14.82 1.71
C VAL A 322 -9.20 15.23 3.05
N CYS A 323 -8.10 14.58 3.41
CA CYS A 323 -7.21 15.01 4.47
C CYS A 323 -5.82 15.25 3.88
N SER A 324 -5.30 16.48 4.04
CA SER A 324 -3.95 16.85 3.60
C SER A 324 -2.94 16.75 4.73
N TYR A 325 -1.75 16.28 4.39
CA TYR A 325 -0.53 16.23 5.18
C TYR A 325 0.57 16.95 4.42
N THR A 326 1.53 17.52 5.12
CA THR A 326 2.73 18.08 4.48
C THR A 326 3.88 17.07 4.52
N LYS A 327 4.72 17.06 3.49
CA LYS A 327 5.95 16.27 3.43
C LYS A 327 7.18 17.04 3.90
N THR A 328 7.03 18.32 4.22
CA THR A 328 8.06 19.17 4.80
C THR A 328 7.78 19.38 6.28
N LEU A 329 8.83 19.56 7.08
CA LEU A 329 8.64 19.89 8.50
C LEU A 329 7.89 21.23 8.57
N PRO A 330 6.73 21.32 9.26
CA PRO A 330 5.96 22.56 9.28
C PRO A 330 6.75 23.74 9.82
N ASN A 331 6.76 24.83 9.04
CA ASN A 331 7.34 26.10 9.44
C ASN A 331 6.40 26.87 10.39
N GLU A 332 6.86 28.01 10.93
CA GLU A 332 6.05 28.81 11.84
C GLU A 332 4.76 29.35 11.22
N SER A 333 4.76 29.67 9.92
CA SER A 333 3.54 30.11 9.21
C SER A 333 2.47 29.01 9.20
N MET A 334 2.85 27.78 8.85
CA MET A 334 1.93 26.63 8.87
C MET A 334 1.44 26.31 10.27
N LYS A 335 2.29 26.45 11.30
CA LYS A 335 1.87 26.23 12.70
C LYS A 335 0.90 27.30 13.17
N LEU A 336 1.10 28.56 12.76
CA LEU A 336 0.17 29.65 13.07
C LEU A 336 -1.18 29.44 12.38
N GLU A 337 -1.18 28.99 11.13
CA GLU A 337 -2.41 28.80 10.35
C GLU A 337 -3.18 27.53 10.72
N TYR A 338 -2.48 26.41 10.90
CA TYR A 338 -3.08 25.08 11.03
C TYR A 338 -3.00 24.49 12.45
N GLY A 339 -2.15 25.07 13.30
CA GLY A 339 -1.97 24.68 14.69
C GLY A 339 -0.56 24.17 15.02
N SER A 340 -0.17 24.35 16.27
CA SER A 340 1.20 24.11 16.76
C SER A 340 1.51 22.65 17.09
N ASN A 341 0.51 21.77 17.23
CA ASN A 341 0.75 20.34 17.43
C ASN A 341 0.99 19.67 16.08
N VAL A 342 2.19 19.18 15.87
CA VAL A 342 2.66 18.51 14.67
C VAL A 342 2.75 17.01 14.92
N PHE A 343 1.76 16.28 14.43
CA PHE A 343 1.72 14.81 14.42
C PHE A 343 2.52 14.31 13.22
N GLY A 344 3.44 13.38 13.45
CA GLY A 344 4.35 12.86 12.45
C GLY A 344 4.21 11.37 12.18
N TYR A 345 4.38 10.98 10.92
CA TYR A 345 4.26 9.59 10.45
C TYR A 345 5.42 9.24 9.51
N LYS A 346 5.94 8.03 9.63
CA LYS A 346 7.11 7.52 8.89
C LYS A 346 6.79 7.01 7.48
N ASN A 347 5.54 6.62 7.25
CA ASN A 347 5.05 5.96 6.05
C ASN A 347 3.56 6.28 5.76
N ASP A 348 3.05 5.78 4.63
CA ASP A 348 1.66 5.99 4.17
C ASP A 348 0.62 5.08 4.86
N ARG A 349 0.94 4.49 6.02
CA ARG A 349 -0.03 3.75 6.86
C ARG A 349 -1.25 4.60 7.22
N ILE A 350 -1.13 5.93 7.16
CA ILE A 350 -2.24 6.89 7.26
C ILE A 350 -3.43 6.44 6.39
N SER A 351 -3.18 5.97 5.17
CA SER A 351 -4.23 5.48 4.27
C SER A 351 -5.00 4.27 4.84
N ASP A 352 -4.34 3.32 5.49
CA ASP A 352 -4.96 2.13 6.09
C ASP A 352 -5.87 2.50 7.27
N VAL A 353 -5.34 3.28 8.22
CA VAL A 353 -6.09 3.65 9.43
C VAL A 353 -7.26 4.60 9.13
N LEU A 354 -7.17 5.36 8.02
CA LEU A 354 -8.28 6.17 7.50
C LEU A 354 -9.29 5.37 6.67
N THR A 355 -8.95 4.15 6.25
CA THR A 355 -9.82 3.37 5.38
C THR A 355 -11.17 3.08 6.05
N PRO A 356 -12.31 3.46 5.41
CA PRO A 356 -13.63 3.19 5.94
C PRO A 356 -13.86 1.68 6.11
N ILE A 357 -14.62 1.33 7.15
CA ILE A 357 -15.13 -0.02 7.33
C ILE A 357 -16.56 -0.03 6.79
N GLU A 358 -16.75 -0.69 5.66
CA GLU A 358 -18.01 -0.72 4.92
C GLU A 358 -18.72 -2.07 5.13
N LEU A 359 -20.05 -2.03 5.14
CA LEU A 359 -20.90 -3.21 5.07
C LEU A 359 -21.59 -3.27 3.70
N TYR A 360 -21.40 -4.40 3.02
CA TYR A 360 -22.07 -4.73 1.78
C TYR A 360 -22.63 -6.14 1.84
N ASN A 361 -23.95 -6.30 1.73
CA ASN A 361 -24.63 -7.61 1.83
C ASN A 361 -24.21 -8.44 3.06
N LYS A 362 -24.07 -7.79 4.24
CA LYS A 362 -23.58 -8.38 5.51
C LYS A 362 -22.11 -8.80 5.51
N HIS A 363 -21.36 -8.53 4.45
CA HIS A 363 -19.91 -8.70 4.42
C HIS A 363 -19.21 -7.40 4.80
N VAL A 364 -18.19 -7.52 5.65
CA VAL A 364 -17.30 -6.42 6.00
C VAL A 364 -16.29 -6.23 4.88
N LEU A 365 -16.08 -4.99 4.47
CA LEU A 365 -15.12 -4.59 3.44
C LEU A 365 -14.34 -3.36 3.92
N PHE A 366 -13.09 -3.26 3.48
CA PHE A 366 -12.35 -2.01 3.52
C PHE A 366 -12.73 -1.15 2.30
N GLY A 367 -13.06 0.11 2.56
CA GLY A 367 -13.30 1.11 1.52
C GLY A 367 -12.03 1.50 0.76
N ASN A 368 -12.15 2.45 -0.15
CA ASN A 368 -11.00 2.92 -0.93
C ASN A 368 -10.48 4.25 -0.39
N VAL A 369 -9.18 4.31 -0.09
CA VAL A 369 -8.47 5.55 0.20
C VAL A 369 -7.39 5.72 -0.84
N LEU A 370 -7.49 6.80 -1.61
CA LEU A 370 -6.45 7.19 -2.53
C LEU A 370 -5.46 8.07 -1.82
N PHE A 371 -4.19 7.97 -2.19
CA PHE A 371 -3.20 8.91 -1.71
C PHE A 371 -2.24 9.29 -2.84
N TYR A 372 -1.86 10.55 -2.86
CA TYR A 372 -1.05 11.13 -3.93
C TYR A 372 -0.38 12.41 -3.47
N ASP A 373 0.76 12.72 -4.09
CA ASP A 373 1.38 14.04 -3.98
C ASP A 373 0.65 15.04 -4.89
N VAL A 374 0.51 16.25 -4.38
CA VAL A 374 -0.03 17.39 -5.12
C VAL A 374 1.04 17.95 -6.05
N ILE A 375 0.65 18.23 -7.29
CA ILE A 375 1.50 18.88 -8.29
C ILE A 375 1.18 20.37 -8.34
N TYR A 376 2.23 21.19 -8.25
CA TYR A 376 2.12 22.64 -8.23
C TYR A 376 2.50 23.30 -9.56
N SER A 377 3.09 22.54 -10.49
CA SER A 377 3.49 23.00 -11.82
C SER A 377 2.49 22.58 -12.89
N LYS A 378 2.00 23.55 -13.69
CA LYS A 378 1.13 23.25 -14.83
C LYS A 378 1.84 22.39 -15.89
N ASP A 379 3.14 22.57 -16.10
CA ASP A 379 3.89 21.78 -17.09
C ASP A 379 4.09 20.34 -16.63
N GLU A 380 4.35 20.14 -15.34
CA GLU A 380 4.39 18.80 -14.75
C GLU A 380 3.03 18.10 -14.84
N ALA A 381 1.95 18.83 -14.54
CA ALA A 381 0.58 18.31 -14.69
C ALA A 381 0.28 17.85 -16.13
N LYS A 382 0.70 18.63 -17.14
CA LYS A 382 0.56 18.24 -18.56
C LYS A 382 1.34 16.97 -18.88
N LYS A 383 2.57 16.82 -18.37
CA LYS A 383 3.38 15.60 -18.56
C LYS A 383 2.70 14.37 -17.95
N GLU A 384 2.13 14.50 -16.76
CA GLU A 384 1.38 13.42 -16.11
C GLU A 384 0.13 13.00 -16.90
N LEU A 385 -0.63 13.98 -17.41
CA LEU A 385 -1.81 13.71 -18.24
C LEU A 385 -1.44 13.00 -19.55
N LYS A 386 -0.35 13.42 -20.21
CA LYS A 386 0.19 12.75 -21.39
C LYS A 386 0.60 11.31 -21.08
N TYR A 387 1.35 11.10 -20.00
CA TYR A 387 1.78 9.77 -19.58
C TYR A 387 0.57 8.84 -19.32
N LEU A 388 -0.46 9.32 -18.64
CA LEU A 388 -1.71 8.59 -18.46
C LEU A 388 -2.37 8.21 -19.79
N CYS A 389 -2.46 9.14 -20.74
CA CYS A 389 -3.05 8.85 -22.05
C CYS A 389 -2.26 7.80 -22.82
N ASN A 390 -0.93 7.83 -22.73
CA ASN A 390 -0.05 6.84 -23.35
C ASN A 390 -0.32 5.43 -22.79
N ILE A 391 -0.54 5.30 -21.49
CA ILE A 391 -0.92 4.02 -20.86
C ILE A 391 -2.32 3.57 -21.30
N ILE A 392 -3.32 4.45 -21.28
CA ILE A 392 -4.69 4.13 -21.75
C ILE A 392 -4.67 3.65 -23.20
N ASN A 393 -3.80 4.25 -24.04
CA ASN A 393 -3.70 3.90 -25.45
C ASN A 393 -3.11 2.51 -25.70
N LEU A 394 -2.48 1.87 -24.71
CA LEU A 394 -1.99 0.49 -24.82
C LEU A 394 -3.13 -0.52 -24.95
N PHE A 395 -4.29 -0.23 -24.34
CA PHE A 395 -5.42 -1.16 -24.28
C PHE A 395 -6.33 -1.03 -25.50
N SER A 396 -6.89 -2.18 -25.91
CA SER A 396 -7.85 -2.35 -27.01
C SER A 396 -9.24 -1.74 -26.71
N PHE A 397 -9.27 -0.43 -26.49
CA PHE A 397 -10.46 0.40 -26.35
C PHE A 397 -10.76 1.15 -27.65
N ASP A 398 -12.03 1.30 -28.01
CA ASP A 398 -12.42 2.29 -29.02
C ASP A 398 -12.25 3.74 -28.49
N GLU A 399 -12.23 4.74 -29.37
CA GLU A 399 -12.01 6.13 -28.98
C GLU A 399 -13.03 6.66 -27.94
N THR A 400 -14.29 6.23 -28.05
CA THR A 400 -15.35 6.62 -27.11
C THR A 400 -15.10 5.98 -25.74
N GLN A 401 -14.69 4.72 -25.72
CA GLN A 401 -14.31 4.00 -24.51
C GLN A 401 -13.09 4.64 -23.85
N LYS A 402 -12.05 5.01 -24.61
CA LYS A 402 -10.86 5.71 -24.09
C LYS A 402 -11.23 7.03 -23.42
N ASN A 403 -12.06 7.84 -24.08
CA ASN A 403 -12.53 9.12 -23.52
C ASN A 403 -13.30 8.90 -22.20
N LYS A 404 -14.25 7.96 -22.18
CA LYS A 404 -15.01 7.62 -20.97
C LYS A 404 -14.12 7.07 -19.86
N PHE A 405 -13.15 6.21 -20.18
CA PHE A 405 -12.21 5.65 -19.23
C PHE A 405 -11.32 6.75 -18.62
N LEU A 406 -10.85 7.69 -19.43
CA LEU A 406 -10.13 8.86 -18.97
C LEU A 406 -10.99 9.73 -18.04
N ASN A 407 -12.26 9.99 -18.40
CA ASN A 407 -13.22 10.70 -17.54
C ASN A 407 -13.38 9.99 -16.17
N GLU A 408 -13.47 8.65 -16.14
CA GLU A 408 -13.55 7.87 -14.91
C GLU A 408 -12.27 8.02 -14.06
N ILE A 409 -11.08 8.00 -14.66
CA ILE A 409 -9.81 8.19 -13.94
C ILE A 409 -9.67 9.62 -13.41
N MET A 410 -10.10 10.63 -14.16
CA MET A 410 -9.98 12.04 -13.79
C MET A 410 -10.70 12.40 -12.48
N GLN A 411 -11.74 11.66 -12.10
CA GLN A 411 -12.44 11.81 -10.82
C GLN A 411 -11.51 11.66 -9.61
N TYR A 412 -10.44 10.87 -9.76
CA TYR A 412 -9.45 10.66 -8.72
C TYR A 412 -8.34 11.71 -8.72
N TRP A 413 -8.11 12.34 -9.88
CA TRP A 413 -7.04 13.31 -10.14
C TRP A 413 -7.44 14.76 -9.87
N TYR A 414 -8.73 15.01 -9.73
CA TYR A 414 -9.31 16.34 -9.64
C TYR A 414 -8.66 17.26 -8.60
N LEU A 415 -8.27 16.70 -7.44
CA LEU A 415 -7.65 17.43 -6.33
C LEU A 415 -6.14 17.22 -6.26
N SER A 416 -5.53 16.69 -7.31
CA SER A 416 -4.09 16.38 -7.35
C SER A 416 -3.21 17.51 -7.90
N PHE A 417 -3.82 18.68 -8.15
CA PHE A 417 -3.16 19.89 -8.65
C PHE A 417 -3.53 21.09 -7.78
N LYS A 418 -2.55 21.95 -7.47
CA LYS A 418 -2.74 23.18 -6.68
C LYS A 418 -1.89 24.31 -7.27
N ASP A 419 -2.25 25.57 -7.00
CA ASP A 419 -1.49 26.73 -7.49
C ASP A 419 -0.11 26.81 -6.83
N GLU A 420 0.89 27.31 -7.56
CA GLU A 420 2.29 27.35 -7.14
C GLU A 420 2.54 28.13 -5.84
N ASN A 421 1.67 29.08 -5.48
CA ASN A 421 1.76 29.83 -4.23
C ASN A 421 1.68 28.93 -2.97
N TRP A 422 1.15 27.72 -3.10
CA TRP A 422 1.01 26.74 -2.02
C TRP A 422 2.12 25.68 -2.00
N LYS A 423 3.12 25.81 -2.88
CA LYS A 423 4.17 24.80 -3.07
C LYS A 423 4.96 24.48 -1.80
N ASP A 424 5.10 25.45 -0.90
CA ASP A 424 5.81 25.27 0.37
C ASP A 424 5.20 24.18 1.26
N GLU A 425 3.89 23.92 1.11
CA GLU A 425 3.17 22.86 1.83
C GLU A 425 3.55 21.46 1.39
N ASN A 426 4.01 21.29 0.14
CA ASN A 426 4.42 20.00 -0.42
C ASN A 426 3.46 18.86 -0.03
N GLU A 427 2.19 19.02 -0.36
CA GLU A 427 1.10 18.23 0.20
C GLU A 427 1.10 16.77 -0.28
N ARG A 428 0.90 15.85 0.67
CA ARG A 428 0.36 14.49 0.47
C ARG A 428 -1.12 14.49 0.84
N ARG A 429 -1.98 14.07 -0.07
CA ARG A 429 -3.44 13.99 0.17
C ARG A 429 -3.88 12.55 0.39
N TYR A 430 -4.82 12.36 1.30
CA TYR A 430 -5.57 11.11 1.49
C TYR A 430 -7.03 11.38 1.19
N HIS A 431 -7.51 10.80 0.10
CA HIS A 431 -8.81 11.05 -0.50
C HIS A 431 -9.71 9.83 -0.30
N ILE A 432 -10.75 10.00 0.51
CA ILE A 432 -11.76 8.99 0.81
C ILE A 432 -12.91 9.12 -0.17
N VAL A 433 -13.27 8.00 -0.78
CA VAL A 433 -14.40 7.88 -1.70
C VAL A 433 -15.45 6.98 -1.06
N LEU A 434 -16.60 7.55 -0.69
CA LEU A 434 -17.69 6.77 -0.12
C LEU A 434 -18.64 6.30 -1.22
N HIS A 435 -18.87 5.00 -1.29
CA HIS A 435 -19.85 4.43 -2.20
C HIS A 435 -21.26 4.53 -1.58
N GLY A 436 -22.12 5.37 -2.14
CA GLY A 436 -23.41 5.77 -1.54
C GLY A 436 -24.42 4.64 -1.25
N ASN A 437 -24.15 3.40 -1.65
CA ASN A 437 -24.97 2.22 -1.35
C ASN A 437 -24.41 1.36 -0.21
N ARG A 438 -23.33 1.76 0.46
CA ARG A 438 -22.68 0.99 1.54
C ARG A 438 -22.82 1.73 2.87
N ALA A 439 -23.21 0.99 3.91
CA ALA A 439 -23.20 1.52 5.27
C ALA A 439 -21.76 1.53 5.79
N CYS A 440 -21.36 2.59 6.49
CA CYS A 440 -20.05 2.66 7.16
C CYS A 440 -20.23 2.46 8.67
N LEU A 441 -19.45 1.56 9.27
CA LEU A 441 -19.64 1.16 10.68
C LEU A 441 -19.05 2.17 11.68
N GLU A 442 -17.89 2.73 11.35
CA GLU A 442 -17.11 3.58 12.26
C GLU A 442 -16.99 5.01 11.73
N SER A 443 -17.90 5.42 10.84
CA SER A 443 -17.90 6.77 10.30
C SER A 443 -19.29 7.30 10.00
N ARG A 444 -19.40 8.63 9.99
CA ARG A 444 -20.63 9.35 9.71
C ARG A 444 -20.36 10.65 8.97
N ILE A 445 -21.32 11.10 8.19
CA ILE A 445 -21.35 12.47 7.66
C ILE A 445 -22.17 13.31 8.64
N ASP A 446 -21.55 14.37 9.16
CA ASP A 446 -22.14 15.31 10.10
C ASP A 446 -21.93 16.74 9.57
N GLY A 447 -22.99 17.31 9.00
CA GLY A 447 -22.95 18.59 8.30
C GLY A 447 -21.99 18.56 7.09
N ASP A 448 -20.91 19.33 7.18
CA ASP A 448 -19.87 19.46 6.16
C ASP A 448 -18.64 18.57 6.42
N PHE A 449 -18.71 17.72 7.44
CA PHE A 449 -17.61 16.86 7.83
C PHE A 449 -17.95 15.38 7.66
N TYR A 450 -17.00 14.63 7.13
CA TYR A 450 -16.89 13.20 7.35
C TYR A 450 -16.08 12.96 8.62
N LYS A 451 -16.69 12.31 9.60
CA LYS A 451 -16.07 11.96 10.89
C LYS A 451 -15.83 10.45 10.89
N CYS A 452 -14.57 10.05 11.04
CA CYS A 452 -14.15 8.66 11.04
C CYS A 452 -13.44 8.34 12.35
N LYS A 453 -13.91 7.31 13.06
CA LYS A 453 -13.19 6.76 14.21
C LYS A 453 -11.94 6.03 13.75
N THR A 454 -10.81 6.38 14.34
CA THR A 454 -9.50 5.91 13.90
C THR A 454 -8.46 6.06 15.00
N SER A 455 -7.43 5.24 14.89
CA SER A 455 -6.24 5.23 15.73
C SER A 455 -5.19 6.27 15.33
N LEU A 456 -5.40 6.99 14.22
CA LEU A 456 -4.40 7.85 13.58
C LEU A 456 -3.71 8.82 14.55
N TYR A 457 -4.49 9.61 15.29
CA TYR A 457 -3.94 10.56 16.27
C TYR A 457 -3.61 9.95 17.63
N LEU A 458 -4.02 8.70 17.88
CA LEU A 458 -3.69 7.99 19.11
C LEU A 458 -2.25 7.48 19.10
N TYR A 459 -1.75 7.10 17.91
CA TYR A 459 -0.44 6.47 17.75
C TYR A 459 0.38 7.08 16.59
N PRO A 460 0.70 8.40 16.60
CA PRO A 460 1.63 8.98 15.63
C PRO A 460 3.04 8.40 15.83
N ASP A 461 3.88 8.36 14.80
CA ASP A 461 5.27 7.86 14.93
C ASP A 461 6.19 8.87 15.64
N PHE A 462 5.87 10.16 15.61
CA PHE A 462 6.52 11.23 16.40
C PHE A 462 5.56 12.41 16.59
N LEU A 463 5.80 13.23 17.60
CA LEU A 463 4.97 14.39 17.93
C LEU A 463 5.85 15.57 18.35
N PHE A 464 5.59 16.74 17.78
CA PHE A 464 6.02 18.03 18.33
C PHE A 464 4.78 18.77 18.78
N GLY A 465 4.64 19.13 20.05
CA GLY A 465 3.40 19.74 20.52
C GLY A 465 3.45 20.17 21.97
N SER A 466 2.29 20.54 22.51
CA SER A 466 2.16 20.89 23.93
C SER A 466 2.40 19.67 24.83
N GLU A 467 2.93 19.88 26.04
CA GLU A 467 3.26 18.77 26.94
C GLU A 467 2.01 17.97 27.34
N LYS A 468 0.87 18.66 27.50
CA LYS A 468 -0.44 18.04 27.75
C LYS A 468 -0.82 17.00 26.70
N ILE A 469 -0.57 17.28 25.42
CA ILE A 469 -0.85 16.34 24.32
C ILE A 469 0.20 15.22 24.32
N LYS A 470 1.48 15.56 24.52
CA LYS A 470 2.56 14.55 24.58
C LYS A 470 2.34 13.51 25.67
N ASP A 471 1.91 13.92 26.88
CA ASP A 471 1.70 13.00 27.99
C ASP A 471 0.67 11.92 27.66
N LYS A 472 -0.47 12.32 27.07
CA LYS A 472 -1.51 11.38 26.63
C LYS A 472 -1.00 10.42 25.56
N ILE A 473 -0.30 10.94 24.56
CA ILE A 473 0.22 10.13 23.45
C ILE A 473 1.35 9.22 23.89
N ARG A 474 2.21 9.65 24.82
CA ARG A 474 3.33 8.85 25.35
C ARG A 474 2.84 7.52 25.93
N LEU A 475 1.77 7.54 26.72
CA LEU A 475 1.17 6.33 27.28
C LEU A 475 0.67 5.39 26.18
N ASN A 476 -0.17 5.89 25.29
CA ASN A 476 -0.70 5.12 24.14
C ASN A 476 0.43 4.48 23.31
N ARG A 477 1.50 5.24 23.06
CA ARG A 477 2.65 4.77 22.28
C ARG A 477 3.45 3.70 22.98
N GLN A 478 3.70 3.86 24.28
CA GLN A 478 4.37 2.83 25.05
C GLN A 478 3.55 1.54 25.09
N GLU A 479 2.23 1.61 25.26
CA GLU A 479 1.35 0.43 25.22
C GLU A 479 1.38 -0.26 23.86
N LYS A 480 1.24 0.51 22.77
CA LYS A 480 1.31 -0.03 21.41
C LYS A 480 2.66 -0.70 21.14
N LEU A 481 3.76 0.00 21.40
CA LEU A 481 5.10 -0.52 21.15
C LEU A 481 5.39 -1.76 21.99
N LYS A 482 5.01 -1.80 23.28
CA LYS A 482 5.14 -3.02 24.10
C LYS A 482 4.36 -4.22 23.52
N SER A 483 3.26 -3.96 22.81
CA SER A 483 2.40 -5.01 22.26
C SER A 483 2.87 -5.55 20.92
N ILE A 484 3.59 -4.76 20.12
CA ILE A 484 3.97 -5.12 18.74
C ILE A 484 5.46 -5.31 18.54
N SER A 485 6.29 -4.74 19.41
CA SER A 485 7.74 -4.84 19.30
C SER A 485 8.20 -6.23 19.67
N THR A 486 9.11 -6.79 18.87
CA THR A 486 9.81 -8.05 19.16
C THR A 486 11.30 -7.84 19.44
N LYS A 487 11.74 -6.58 19.51
CA LYS A 487 13.13 -6.16 19.72
C LYS A 487 13.14 -4.94 20.64
N ASN A 488 14.17 -4.87 21.48
CA ASN A 488 14.45 -3.70 22.30
C ASN A 488 14.66 -2.46 21.43
N TYR A 489 14.34 -1.28 21.98
CA TYR A 489 14.39 -0.02 21.23
C TYR A 489 14.68 1.18 22.14
N LEU A 490 15.15 2.27 21.53
CA LEU A 490 15.15 3.58 22.19
C LEU A 490 13.86 4.33 21.94
N LEU A 491 13.38 5.02 22.97
CA LEU A 491 12.30 5.98 22.88
C LEU A 491 12.85 7.38 23.16
N CYS A 492 12.68 8.33 22.24
CA CYS A 492 13.00 9.73 22.49
C CYS A 492 11.92 10.38 23.35
N ASN A 493 12.28 10.92 24.52
CA ASN A 493 11.30 11.51 25.44
C ASN A 493 10.72 12.85 24.95
N ASN A 494 11.43 13.53 24.04
CA ASN A 494 11.03 14.83 23.50
C ASN A 494 10.00 14.74 22.38
N CYS A 495 10.20 13.82 21.42
CA CYS A 495 9.31 13.68 20.25
C CYS A 495 8.60 12.33 20.17
N LEU A 496 8.81 11.46 21.17
CA LEU A 496 8.22 10.13 21.31
C LEU A 496 8.65 9.12 20.22
N GLN A 497 9.53 9.49 19.29
CA GLN A 497 10.08 8.60 18.27
C GLN A 497 10.71 7.34 18.88
N SER A 498 10.36 6.18 18.34
CA SER A 498 11.03 4.91 18.62
C SER A 498 12.09 4.59 17.57
N ASP A 499 13.22 4.04 18.02
CA ASP A 499 14.33 3.59 17.19
C ASP A 499 14.77 2.18 17.58
N PHE A 500 14.56 1.24 16.66
CA PHE A 500 14.90 -0.18 16.81
C PHE A 500 16.34 -0.50 16.37
N ASP A 501 17.08 0.47 15.82
CA ASP A 501 18.44 0.25 15.30
C ASP A 501 19.53 0.43 16.37
N TYR A 502 19.16 0.91 17.56
CA TYR A 502 20.07 1.42 18.60
C TYR A 502 21.18 0.45 19.04
N ASN A 503 21.00 -0.86 18.88
CA ASN A 503 21.90 -1.87 19.45
C ASN A 503 22.89 -2.51 18.48
N SER A 504 23.08 -2.02 17.26
CA SER A 504 23.98 -2.69 16.30
C SER A 504 25.43 -2.18 16.27
N LEU A 505 25.69 -0.90 16.56
CA LEU A 505 27.04 -0.29 16.40
C LEU A 505 27.39 0.81 17.44
N GLY A 506 26.59 0.98 18.49
CA GLY A 506 26.93 1.88 19.63
C GLY A 506 26.91 3.39 19.33
N SER A 507 26.28 3.85 18.25
CA SER A 507 26.55 5.17 17.67
C SER A 507 25.41 6.20 17.74
N GLN A 508 24.29 5.92 18.41
CA GLN A 508 23.18 6.88 18.39
C GLN A 508 23.14 7.77 19.62
N GLU A 509 23.89 8.88 19.54
CA GLU A 509 23.88 9.94 20.56
C GLU A 509 22.61 10.82 20.51
N LYS A 510 21.93 10.89 19.35
CA LYS A 510 20.81 11.82 19.11
C LYS A 510 19.65 11.19 18.34
N CYS A 511 18.43 11.62 18.67
CA CYS A 511 17.21 11.27 17.97
C CYS A 511 17.27 11.76 16.50
N ARG A 512 17.03 10.87 15.53
CA ARG A 512 17.05 11.20 14.09
C ARG A 512 15.95 12.19 13.65
N ILE A 513 14.92 12.37 14.47
CA ILE A 513 13.77 13.24 14.17
C ILE A 513 13.97 14.64 14.75
N CYS A 514 14.31 14.75 16.04
CA CYS A 514 14.38 16.04 16.74
C CYS A 514 15.78 16.45 17.20
N GLY A 515 16.80 15.60 17.03
CA GLY A 515 18.17 15.85 17.47
C GLY A 515 18.40 15.76 18.99
N SER A 516 17.37 15.41 19.78
CA SER A 516 17.49 15.29 21.24
C SER A 516 18.36 14.10 21.67
N THR A 517 19.13 14.28 22.72
CA THR A 517 19.88 13.22 23.44
C THR A 517 19.04 12.57 24.54
N ASP A 518 17.87 13.14 24.89
CA ASP A 518 16.98 12.61 25.92
C ASP A 518 16.19 11.40 25.39
N THR A 519 16.68 10.22 25.75
CA THR A 519 16.15 8.94 25.30
C THR A 519 16.09 7.94 26.44
N SER A 520 15.13 7.01 26.36
CA SER A 520 14.95 5.91 27.30
C SER A 520 15.03 4.58 26.56
N TYR A 521 15.83 3.65 27.07
CA TYR A 521 15.92 2.29 26.55
C TYR A 521 14.74 1.46 27.06
N ILE A 522 14.05 0.78 26.15
CA ILE A 522 12.90 -0.07 26.45
C ILE A 522 13.25 -1.50 26.08
N GLU A 523 13.24 -2.37 27.09
CA GLU A 523 13.34 -3.81 26.92
C GLU A 523 11.98 -4.40 26.59
N VAL A 524 11.95 -5.22 25.54
CA VAL A 524 10.81 -6.06 25.19
C VAL A 524 11.00 -7.40 25.90
N ILE A 525 10.05 -7.75 26.77
CA ILE A 525 10.06 -8.98 27.58
C ILE A 525 9.38 -10.11 26.81
#